data_AF-A0A9P0KT86-F1
#
_entry.id   AF-A0A9P0KT86-F1
#
_cell.length_a   1.000
_cell.length_b   1.000
_cell.length_c   1.000
_cell.angle_alpha   90.00
_cell.angle_beta   90.00
_cell.angle_gamma   90.00
#
_symmetry.space_group_name_H-M   'P 1'
#
loop_
_entity.id
_entity.type
_entity.pdbx_description
1 polymer ?
#
loop_
_entity_poly.entity_id
_entity_poly.type
_entity_poly.pdbx_seq_one_letter_code
_entity_poly.pdbx_strand_id
1 'polypeptide(L)'
;MPGCDWVKSFLKRHPQLSQRIAQNISHARAATDEEIINNFFDNLEVELEGIPASNIWNYDETNLVDHPGQTKIVTKRGTKYPERIRN
;
A
#
# COMPACT_ATOMS: atom_id res chain seq x y z
N MET A 1 11.44 -27.90 -14.86
CA MET A 1 11.19 -26.48 -14.50
C MET A 1 12.51 -25.75 -14.35
N PRO A 2 12.63 -24.48 -14.76
CA PRO A 2 13.81 -23.68 -14.44
C PRO A 2 13.99 -23.59 -12.92
N GLY A 3 15.21 -23.87 -12.43
CA GLY A 3 15.56 -23.84 -11.01
C GLY A 3 16.05 -22.48 -10.53
N CYS A 4 16.52 -22.41 -9.27
CA CYS A 4 17.01 -21.16 -8.66
C CYS A 4 18.13 -20.48 -9.46
N ASP A 5 18.99 -21.24 -10.12
CA ASP A 5 20.12 -20.70 -10.89
C ASP A 5 19.68 -19.99 -12.17
N TRP A 6 18.55 -20.42 -12.74
CA TRP A 6 17.94 -19.70 -13.86
C TRP A 6 17.50 -18.30 -13.43
N VAL A 7 16.83 -18.18 -12.28
CA VAL A 7 16.37 -16.88 -11.74
C VAL A 7 17.55 -15.97 -11.41
N LYS A 8 18.60 -16.49 -10.77
CA LYS A 8 19.83 -15.73 -10.50
C LYS A 8 20.47 -15.22 -11.79
N SER A 9 20.59 -16.09 -12.80
CA SER A 9 21.17 -15.73 -14.10
C SER A 9 20.30 -14.74 -14.87
N PHE A 10 18.97 -14.83 -14.74
CA PHE A 10 18.03 -13.87 -15.30
C PHE A 10 18.21 -12.49 -14.64
N LEU A 11 18.22 -12.40 -13.31
CA LEU A 11 18.43 -11.13 -12.60
C LEU A 11 19.82 -10.53 -12.88
N LYS A 12 20.84 -11.35 -13.10
CA LYS A 12 22.19 -10.89 -13.52
C LYS A 12 22.17 -10.26 -14.91
N ARG A 13 21.40 -10.82 -15.86
CA ARG A 13 21.26 -10.28 -17.22
C ARG A 13 20.36 -9.05 -17.30
N HIS A 14 19.49 -8.86 -16.32
CA HIS A 14 18.53 -7.76 -16.26
C HIS A 14 18.78 -6.88 -15.02
N PRO A 15 19.84 -6.06 -15.00
CA PRO A 15 20.17 -5.22 -13.85
C PRO A 15 19.10 -4.17 -13.56
N GLN A 16 18.19 -3.88 -14.51
CA GLN A 16 17.00 -3.06 -14.29
C GLN A 16 15.96 -3.72 -13.38
N LEU A 17 16.15 -4.97 -12.96
CA LEU A 17 15.28 -5.66 -12.01
C LEU A 17 15.95 -5.77 -10.63
N SER A 18 15.14 -5.85 -9.60
CA SER A 18 15.58 -6.06 -8.22
C SER A 18 14.54 -6.82 -7.44
N GLN A 19 15.00 -7.61 -6.47
CA GLN A 19 14.11 -8.22 -5.50
C GLN A 19 13.72 -7.20 -4.42
N ARG A 20 12.43 -7.15 -4.10
CA ARG A 20 11.84 -6.28 -3.06
C ARG A 20 10.80 -7.05 -2.25
N ILE A 21 10.45 -6.50 -1.10
CA ILE A 21 9.35 -7.00 -0.29
C ILE A 21 8.13 -6.12 -0.58
N ALA A 22 7.02 -6.72 -1.00
CA ALA A 22 5.80 -6.00 -1.31
C ALA A 22 5.01 -5.68 -0.03
N GLN A 23 4.43 -4.48 0.02
CA GLN A 23 3.45 -4.10 1.04
C GLN A 23 2.06 -4.57 0.61
N ASN A 24 1.33 -5.16 1.54
CA ASN A 24 -0.06 -5.53 1.28
C ASN A 24 -0.94 -4.29 1.43
N ILE A 25 -1.78 -4.01 0.44
CA ILE A 25 -2.80 -2.97 0.49
C ILE A 25 -4.18 -3.58 0.27
N SER A 26 -5.21 -3.01 0.90
CA SER A 26 -6.59 -3.45 0.69
C SER A 26 -7.08 -3.08 -0.71
N HIS A 27 -8.08 -3.82 -1.21
CA HIS A 27 -8.77 -3.46 -2.45
C HIS A 27 -9.36 -2.04 -2.38
N ALA A 28 -9.93 -1.65 -1.24
CA ALA A 28 -10.46 -0.31 -1.03
C ALA A 28 -9.37 0.76 -1.20
N ARG A 29 -8.18 0.55 -0.62
CA ARG A 29 -7.05 1.48 -0.75
C ARG A 29 -6.54 1.58 -2.18
N ALA A 30 -6.48 0.46 -2.90
CA ALA A 30 -6.05 0.44 -4.30
C ALA A 30 -7.04 1.14 -5.24
N ALA A 31 -8.33 1.16 -4.88
CA ALA A 31 -9.40 1.81 -5.65
C ALA A 31 -9.59 3.30 -5.30
N THR A 32 -8.87 3.81 -4.29
CA THR A 32 -8.96 5.22 -3.89
C THR A 32 -8.09 6.06 -4.82
N ASP A 33 -8.70 7.05 -5.46
CA ASP A 33 -8.02 8.06 -6.27
C ASP A 33 -8.03 9.43 -5.58
N GLU A 34 -7.39 10.41 -6.23
CA GLU A 34 -7.26 11.77 -5.71
C GLU A 34 -8.62 12.48 -5.58
N GLU A 35 -9.53 12.24 -6.52
CA GLU A 35 -10.87 12.85 -6.51
C GLU A 35 -11.69 12.36 -5.32
N ILE A 36 -11.68 11.06 -5.04
CA ILE A 36 -12.36 10.48 -3.86
C ILE A 36 -11.81 11.10 -2.58
N ILE A 37 -10.48 11.27 -2.47
CA ILE A 37 -9.85 11.86 -1.28
C ILE A 37 -10.26 13.33 -1.12
N ASN A 38 -10.17 14.13 -2.19
CA ASN A 38 -10.53 15.53 -2.12
C ASN A 38 -12.01 15.71 -1.77
N ASN A 39 -12.90 14.98 -2.44
CA ASN A 39 -14.34 15.01 -2.13
C ASN A 39 -14.62 14.62 -0.67
N PHE A 40 -13.88 13.66 -0.11
CA PHE A 40 -14.03 13.31 1.30
C PHE A 40 -13.68 14.48 2.22
N PHE A 41 -12.54 15.15 1.99
CA PHE A 41 -12.10 16.27 2.82
C PHE A 41 -12.96 17.53 2.63
N ASP A 42 -13.42 17.81 1.41
CA ASP A 42 -14.32 18.94 1.11
C ASP A 42 -15.63 18.79 1.89
N ASN A 43 -16.22 17.59 1.91
CA ASN A 43 -17.44 17.33 2.69
C ASN A 43 -17.15 17.35 4.21
N LEU A 44 -15.99 16.85 4.63
CA LEU A 44 -15.60 16.85 6.04
C LEU A 44 -15.44 18.27 6.59
N GLU A 45 -14.91 19.20 5.80
CA GLU A 45 -14.76 20.60 6.22
C GLU A 45 -16.11 21.25 6.53
N VAL A 46 -17.13 20.99 5.70
CA VAL A 46 -18.50 21.48 5.91
C VAL A 46 -19.11 20.90 7.18
N GLU A 47 -18.98 19.58 7.38
CA GLU A 47 -19.55 18.90 8.55
C GLU A 47 -18.87 19.28 9.87
N LEU A 48 -17.60 19.69 9.82
CA LEU A 48 -16.85 20.14 11.01
C LEU A 48 -17.01 21.64 11.31
N GLU A 49 -17.76 22.39 10.50
CA GLU A 49 -17.95 23.82 10.72
C GLU A 49 -18.58 24.11 12.10
N GLY A 50 -17.88 24.92 12.91
CA GLY A 50 -18.32 25.26 14.27
C GLY A 50 -18.06 24.20 15.33
N ILE A 51 -17.49 23.04 14.98
CA ILE A 51 -17.10 21.99 15.93
C ILE A 51 -15.67 22.26 16.42
N PRO A 52 -15.44 22.49 17.73
CA PRO A 52 -14.09 22.68 18.24
C PRO A 52 -13.32 21.35 18.21
N ALA A 53 -12.03 21.41 17.93
CA ALA A 53 -11.16 20.22 17.85
C ALA A 53 -11.16 19.38 19.15
N SER A 54 -11.42 19.99 20.32
CA SER A 54 -11.56 19.29 21.60
C SER A 54 -12.71 18.28 21.64
N ASN A 55 -13.67 18.40 20.71
CA ASN A 55 -14.83 17.53 20.62
C ASN A 55 -14.63 16.42 19.58
N ILE A 56 -13.49 16.40 18.88
CA ILE A 56 -13.15 15.38 17.89
C ILE A 56 -12.28 14.33 18.59
N TRP A 57 -12.84 13.14 18.79
CA TRP A 57 -12.16 12.02 19.43
C TRP A 57 -11.87 10.95 18.39
N ASN A 58 -10.61 10.48 18.33
CA ASN A 58 -10.31 9.28 17.55
C ASN A 58 -10.87 8.06 18.29
N TYR A 59 -11.70 7.28 17.61
CA TYR A 59 -12.30 6.05 18.12
C TYR A 59 -11.84 4.81 17.33
N ASP A 60 -10.62 4.85 16.76
CA ASP A 60 -10.03 3.62 16.23
C ASP A 60 -9.57 2.71 17.38
N GLU A 61 -10.00 1.45 17.35
CA GLU A 61 -9.54 0.42 18.28
C GLU A 61 -8.23 -0.22 17.77
N THR A 62 -7.23 -0.28 18.63
CA THR A 62 -5.94 -0.86 18.27
C THR A 62 -5.96 -2.40 18.38
N ASN A 63 -5.98 -3.07 17.22
CA ASN A 63 -5.43 -4.38 16.86
C ASN A 63 -6.24 -5.69 17.04
N LEU A 64 -6.89 -6.11 15.94
CA LEU A 64 -6.62 -7.41 15.31
C LEU A 64 -5.91 -7.15 13.99
N VAL A 65 -4.61 -7.44 13.90
CA VAL A 65 -3.86 -7.18 12.67
C VAL A 65 -3.94 -8.42 11.78
N ASP A 66 -4.83 -8.38 10.79
CA ASP A 66 -4.79 -9.29 9.65
C ASP A 66 -3.61 -8.90 8.75
N HIS A 67 -2.38 -9.20 9.20
CA HIS A 67 -1.20 -9.08 8.36
C HIS A 67 -0.84 -10.45 7.79
N PRO A 68 -1.23 -10.79 6.53
CA PRO A 68 -0.99 -12.10 5.92
C PRO A 68 0.50 -12.37 5.57
N GLY A 69 1.42 -11.64 6.19
CA GLY A 69 2.85 -11.67 5.91
C GLY A 69 3.24 -10.93 4.63
N GLN A 70 4.49 -10.48 4.57
CA GLN A 70 5.04 -9.82 3.41
C GLN A 70 5.69 -10.83 2.45
N THR A 71 5.61 -10.59 1.15
CA THR A 71 6.14 -11.51 0.11
C THR A 71 7.27 -10.87 -0.68
N LYS A 72 8.30 -11.65 -1.01
CA LYS A 72 9.38 -11.25 -1.92
C LYS A 72 8.88 -11.28 -3.36
N ILE A 73 9.07 -10.18 -4.07
CA ILE A 73 8.72 -10.03 -5.49
C ILE A 73 9.92 -9.50 -6.28
N VAL A 74 9.87 -9.63 -7.60
CA VAL A 74 10.82 -9.00 -8.53
C VAL A 74 10.15 -7.79 -9.16
N THR A 75 10.77 -6.61 -9.03
CA THR A 75 10.28 -5.35 -9.60
C THR A 75 11.35 -4.66 -10.41
N LYS A 76 10.97 -3.60 -11.14
CA LYS A 76 11.96 -2.66 -11.68
C LYS A 76 12.81 -2.08 -10.54
N ARG A 77 14.11 -1.98 -10.78
CA ARG A 77 15.06 -1.34 -9.87
C ARG A 77 14.65 0.12 -9.72
N GLY A 78 14.59 0.60 -8.48
CA GLY A 78 14.13 1.95 -8.14
C GLY A 78 12.66 2.04 -7.75
N THR A 79 11.86 0.96 -7.88
CA THR A 79 10.52 0.92 -7.30
C THR A 79 10.61 1.10 -5.78
N LYS A 80 10.04 2.21 -5.28
CA LYS A 80 10.10 2.59 -3.86
C LYS A 80 9.08 1.82 -3.02
N TYR A 81 7.84 1.75 -3.49
CA TYR A 81 6.72 1.10 -2.79
C TYR A 81 6.07 0.06 -3.70
N PRO A 82 6.60 -1.17 -3.74
CA PRO A 82 5.92 -2.26 -4.41
C PRO A 82 4.71 -2.69 -3.59
N GLU A 83 3.54 -2.64 -4.19
CA GLU A 83 2.27 -2.97 -3.54
C GLU A 83 1.71 -4.28 -4.07
N ARG A 84 1.05 -5.02 -3.18
CA ARG A 84 0.31 -6.23 -3.49
C ARG A 84 -1.11 -6.05 -2.94
N ILE A 85 -2.09 -6.07 -3.83
CA ILE A 85 -3.49 -5.98 -3.43
C ILE A 85 -3.90 -7.30 -2.77
N ARG A 86 -4.43 -7.21 -1.54
CA ARG A 86 -4.88 -8.31 -0.69
C ARG A 86 -6.15 -7.87 0.05
N ASN A 87 -6.99 -8.82 0.44
CA ASN A 87 -8.04 -8.59 1.42
C ASN A 87 -7.46 -8.69 2.83
#